data_AF-A0A6J6JDD1-F1
#
_entry.id   AF-A0A6J6JDD1-F1
#
_cell.length_a   1.000
_cell.length_b   1.000
_cell.length_c   1.000
_cell.angle_alpha   90.00
_cell.angle_beta   90.00
_cell.angle_gamma   90.00
#
_symmetry.space_group_name_H-M   'P 1'
#
loop_
_entity.id
_entity.type
_entity.pdbx_description
1 polymer ?
#
loop_
_entity_poly.entity_id
_entity_poly.type
_entity_poly.pdbx_seq_one_letter_code
_entity_poly.pdbx_strand_id
1 'polypeptide(L)'
;MRAILTGDLSNTVYKAIKAEAEATAELAIALLRGEEATTATGIVKDGDRDVPSVLLVPVSITKSNVKDVIADGFKTREEVCEGIEELCVANGI
;
A
#
# COMPACT_ATOMS: atom_id res chain seq x y z
N MET A 1 -7.55 6.27 -8.53
CA MET A 1 -8.45 5.10 -8.68
C MET A 1 -9.45 5.30 -9.82
N ARG A 2 -10.14 6.44 -9.90
CA ARG A 2 -11.06 6.80 -10.99
C ARG A 2 -10.52 6.55 -12.41
N ALA A 3 -9.32 7.07 -12.71
CA ALA A 3 -8.65 6.88 -14.01
C ALA A 3 -8.46 5.40 -14.40
N ILE A 4 -8.32 4.51 -13.42
CA ILE A 4 -8.26 3.07 -13.67
C ILE A 4 -9.63 2.54 -14.05
N LEU A 5 -10.70 2.96 -13.36
CA LEU A 5 -12.08 2.56 -13.66
C LEU A 5 -12.55 3.07 -15.03
N THR A 6 -12.33 4.35 -15.32
CA THR A 6 -12.67 5.00 -16.61
C THR A 6 -11.85 4.45 -17.77
N GLY A 7 -10.69 3.86 -17.49
CA GLY A 7 -9.83 3.22 -18.49
C GLY A 7 -8.72 4.12 -19.03
N ASP A 8 -8.54 5.32 -18.48
CA ASP A 8 -7.44 6.22 -18.80
C ASP A 8 -6.08 5.64 -18.36
N LEU A 9 -6.08 4.82 -17.30
CA LEU A 9 -4.94 4.06 -16.81
C LEU A 9 -5.26 2.57 -16.77
N SER A 10 -4.30 1.72 -17.18
CA SER A 10 -4.46 0.27 -17.07
C SER A 10 -4.28 -0.24 -15.64
N ASN A 11 -3.34 0.34 -14.90
CA ASN A 11 -3.04 -0.01 -13.51
C ASN A 11 -2.34 1.13 -12.75
N THR A 12 -2.15 0.93 -11.45
CA THR A 12 -1.19 1.64 -10.62
C THR A 12 -0.59 0.68 -9.58
N VAL A 13 0.43 1.13 -8.84
CA VAL A 13 1.05 0.35 -7.77
C VAL A 13 0.69 0.99 -6.43
N TYR A 14 -0.08 0.27 -5.63
CA TYR A 14 -0.48 0.68 -4.30
C TYR A 14 0.56 0.27 -3.26
N LYS A 15 1.01 1.25 -2.49
CA LYS A 15 1.91 1.09 -1.35
C LYS A 15 1.15 1.59 -0.12
N ALA A 16 0.74 0.67 0.75
CA ALA A 16 -0.10 0.99 1.88
C ALA A 16 0.68 1.79 2.93
N ILE A 17 0.37 3.08 3.05
CA ILE A 17 1.02 3.99 4.01
C ILE A 17 0.84 3.48 5.44
N LYS A 18 -0.33 2.93 5.76
CA LYS A 18 -0.62 2.37 7.07
C LYS A 18 0.34 1.24 7.44
N ALA A 19 0.52 0.27 6.54
CA ALA A 19 1.45 -0.84 6.76
C ALA A 19 2.90 -0.36 6.91
N GLU A 20 3.32 0.63 6.11
CA GLU A 20 4.66 1.23 6.21
C GLU A 20 4.88 1.94 7.55
N ALA A 21 3.87 2.68 8.02
CA ALA A 21 3.91 3.36 9.32
C ALA A 21 3.93 2.37 10.50
N GLU A 22 3.10 1.33 10.45
CA GLU A 22 3.04 0.28 11.48
C GLU A 22 4.37 -0.47 11.59
N ALA A 23 4.91 -0.96 10.48
CA ALA A 23 6.21 -1.64 10.44
C ALA A 23 7.35 -0.74 10.95
N THR A 24 7.33 0.54 10.60
CA THR A 24 8.31 1.52 11.08
C THR A 24 8.20 1.73 12.59
N ALA A 25 6.97 1.87 13.11
CA ALA A 25 6.74 2.07 14.54
C ALA A 25 7.19 0.85 15.36
N GLU A 26 6.85 -0.36 14.91
CA GLU A 26 7.27 -1.61 15.55
C GLU A 26 8.81 -1.71 15.61
N LEU A 27 9.48 -1.47 14.48
CA LEU A 27 10.93 -1.49 14.41
C LEU A 27 11.57 -0.42 15.31
N ALA A 28 11.06 0.81 15.29
CA ALA A 28 11.58 1.89 16.11
C ALA A 28 11.43 1.59 17.61
N ILE A 29 10.30 1.03 18.03
CA ILE A 29 10.06 0.65 19.43
C ILE A 29 11.03 -0.47 19.86
N ALA A 30 11.25 -1.48 19.02
CA ALA A 30 12.21 -2.56 19.30
C ALA A 30 13.63 -2.00 19.50
N LEU A 31 14.09 -1.16 18.58
CA LEU A 31 15.41 -0.52 18.65
C LEU A 31 15.56 0.35 19.90
N LEU A 32 14.54 1.11 20.28
CA LEU A 32 14.54 1.92 21.51
C LEU A 32 14.64 1.08 22.78
N ARG A 33 14.20 -0.18 22.74
CA ARG A 33 14.33 -1.15 23.84
C ARG A 33 15.67 -1.89 23.83
N GLY A 34 16.54 -1.62 22.85
CA GLY A 34 17.79 -2.34 22.65
C GLY A 34 17.59 -3.75 22.09
N GLU A 35 16.43 -4.02 21.48
CA GLU A 35 16.14 -5.29 20.81
C GLU A 35 16.68 -5.28 19.38
N GLU A 36 17.02 -6.46 18.87
CA GLU A 36 17.44 -6.66 17.48
C GLU A 36 16.26 -6.45 16.51
N ALA A 37 16.56 -5.96 15.30
CA ALA A 37 15.60 -5.70 14.22
C ALA A 37 15.09 -7.00 13.54
N THR A 38 14.49 -7.89 14.31
CA THR A 38 14.04 -9.22 13.85
C THR A 38 12.91 -9.18 12.82
N THR A 39 12.26 -8.03 12.64
CA THR A 39 11.21 -7.82 11.63
C THR A 39 11.77 -7.52 10.23
N ALA A 40 13.09 -7.33 10.09
CA ALA A 40 13.71 -7.13 8.78
C ALA A 40 13.47 -8.34 7.88
N THR A 41 12.95 -8.11 6.68
CA THR A 41 12.64 -9.14 5.69
C THR A 41 13.66 -9.21 4.54
N GLY A 42 14.62 -8.29 4.52
CA GLY A 42 15.68 -8.25 3.53
C GLY A 42 16.85 -7.33 3.93
N ILE A 43 17.76 -7.14 2.97
CA ILE A 43 18.93 -6.28 3.12
C ILE A 43 18.93 -5.27 1.99
N VAL A 44 19.14 -4.00 2.33
CA VAL A 44 19.37 -2.91 1.37
C VAL A 44 20.81 -2.43 1.54
N LYS A 45 21.53 -2.29 0.42
CA LYS A 45 22.90 -1.82 0.43
C LYS A 45 22.94 -0.29 0.42
N ASP A 46 23.60 0.29 1.41
CA ASP A 46 23.87 1.73 1.52
C ASP A 46 25.39 1.98 1.53
N GLY A 47 25.95 2.20 0.33
CA GLY A 47 27.39 2.20 0.11
C GLY A 47 27.98 0.81 0.34
N ASP A 48 28.94 0.69 1.26
CA ASP A 48 29.54 -0.59 1.66
C ASP A 48 28.83 -1.24 2.86
N ARG A 49 27.70 -0.67 3.31
CA ARG A 49 26.94 -1.17 4.46
C ARG A 49 25.73 -1.96 3.99
N ASP A 50 25.57 -3.15 4.55
CA ASP A 50 24.34 -3.95 4.42
C ASP A 50 23.39 -3.58 5.56
N VAL A 51 22.23 -3.01 5.21
CA VAL A 51 21.24 -2.50 6.16
C VAL A 51 20.05 -3.47 6.21
N PRO A 52 19.82 -4.17 7.34
CA PRO A 52 18.59 -4.93 7.55
C PRO A 52 17.39 -4.02 7.38
N SER A 53 16.48 -4.39 6.48
CA SER A 53 15.37 -3.55 6.04
C SER A 53 14.07 -4.34 6.05
N VAL A 54 12.98 -3.67 6.45
CA VAL A 54 11.64 -4.20 6.26
C VAL A 54 11.18 -3.86 4.84
N LEU A 55 11.11 -4.86 3.97
CA LEU A 55 10.69 -4.71 2.58
C LEU A 55 9.23 -5.16 2.43
N LEU A 56 8.31 -4.19 2.47
CA LEU A 56 6.89 -4.44 2.27
C LEU A 56 6.59 -4.71 0.79
N VAL A 57 5.63 -5.61 0.54
CA VAL A 57 5.23 -5.99 -0.80
C VAL A 57 4.17 -5.01 -1.32
N PRO A 58 4.43 -4.28 -2.42
CA PRO A 58 3.43 -3.42 -3.03
C PRO A 58 2.35 -4.24 -3.76
N VAL A 59 1.16 -3.68 -3.90
CA VAL A 59 0.02 -4.35 -4.56
C VAL A 59 -0.26 -3.66 -5.89
N SER A 60 -0.32 -4.43 -6.99
CA SER A 60 -0.79 -3.90 -8.27
C SER A 60 -2.30 -3.70 -8.25
N ILE A 61 -2.75 -2.50 -8.57
CA ILE A 61 -4.17 -2.14 -8.63
C ILE A 61 -4.59 -1.96 -10.07
N THR A 62 -5.62 -2.70 -10.46
CA THR A 62 -6.30 -2.68 -11.75
C THR A 62 -7.80 -2.52 -11.51
N LYS A 63 -8.61 -2.48 -12.58
CA LYS A 63 -10.08 -2.42 -12.46
C LYS A 63 -10.65 -3.52 -11.56
N SER A 64 -10.08 -4.72 -11.58
CA SER A 64 -10.62 -5.87 -10.84
C SER A 64 -10.46 -5.79 -9.32
N ASN A 65 -9.59 -4.92 -8.82
CA ASN A 65 -9.24 -4.85 -7.40
C ASN A 65 -9.10 -3.43 -6.84
N VAL A 66 -9.68 -2.41 -7.50
CA VAL A 66 -9.76 -1.06 -6.94
C VAL A 66 -10.43 -1.04 -5.56
N LYS A 67 -11.38 -1.95 -5.31
CA LYS A 67 -12.07 -2.08 -4.01
C LYS A 67 -11.12 -2.38 -2.85
N ASP A 68 -9.96 -2.97 -3.08
CA ASP A 68 -9.00 -3.32 -2.03
C ASP A 68 -8.47 -2.06 -1.35
N VAL A 69 -8.27 -0.99 -2.12
CA VAL A 69 -7.80 0.30 -1.61
C VAL A 69 -8.85 1.01 -0.74
N ILE A 70 -10.13 0.71 -0.99
CA ILE A 70 -11.26 1.19 -0.19
C ILE A 70 -11.41 0.34 1.07
N ALA A 71 -11.29 -0.98 0.94
CA ALA A 71 -11.30 -1.91 2.07
C ALA A 71 -10.17 -1.64 3.08
N ASP A 72 -9.00 -1.21 2.60
CA ASP A 72 -7.88 -0.76 3.44
C ASP A 72 -8.13 0.62 4.10
N GLY A 73 -9.17 1.35 3.66
CA GLY A 73 -9.54 2.66 4.20
C GLY A 73 -8.69 3.82 3.68
N PHE A 74 -7.81 3.58 2.70
CA PHE A 74 -6.98 4.64 2.10
C PHE A 74 -7.78 5.60 1.23
N LYS A 75 -8.88 5.11 0.62
CA LYS A 75 -9.86 5.94 -0.09
C LYS A 75 -11.26 5.56 0.32
N THR A 76 -12.15 6.55 0.38
CA THR A 76 -13.58 6.27 0.61
C THR A 76 -14.25 5.89 -0.71
N ARG A 77 -15.37 5.16 -0.62
CA ARG A 77 -16.18 4.84 -1.80
C ARG A 77 -16.67 6.12 -2.47
N GLU A 78 -17.10 7.09 -1.68
CA GLU A 78 -17.66 8.36 -2.13
C GLU A 78 -16.65 9.11 -3.00
N GLU A 79 -15.40 9.26 -2.53
CA GLU A 79 -14.33 9.92 -3.31
C GLU A 79 -14.03 9.19 -4.63
N VAL A 80 -14.05 7.85 -4.61
CA VAL A 80 -13.72 7.04 -5.78
C VAL A 80 -14.86 7.04 -6.79
N CYS A 81 -16.11 7.07 -6.35
CA CYS A 81 -17.27 6.81 -7.21
C CYS A 81 -18.06 8.06 -7.64
N GLU A 82 -17.80 9.23 -7.05
CA GLU A 82 -18.53 10.48 -7.36
C GLU A 82 -18.64 10.76 -8.87
N GLY A 83 -19.84 10.72 -9.45
CA GLY A 83 -20.06 10.95 -10.89
C GLY A 83 -19.65 9.80 -11.81
N ILE A 84 -19.29 8.64 -11.27
CA ILE A 84 -19.07 7.37 -12.01
C ILE A 84 -19.72 6.17 -11.29
N GLU A 85 -20.85 6.39 -10.62
CA GLU A 85 -21.49 5.42 -9.73
C GLU A 85 -21.84 4.11 -10.43
N GLU A 86 -22.39 4.16 -11.63
CA GLU A 86 -22.72 2.98 -12.44
C GLU A 86 -21.47 2.13 -12.73
N LEU A 87 -20.34 2.78 -12.99
CA LEU A 87 -19.07 2.12 -13.27
C LEU A 87 -18.49 1.46 -12.02
N CYS A 88 -18.64 2.10 -10.85
CA CYS A 88 -18.30 1.48 -9.58
C CYS A 88 -19.12 0.21 -9.32
N VAL A 89 -20.45 0.28 -9.52
CA VAL A 89 -21.34 -0.89 -9.38
C VAL A 89 -20.91 -2.02 -10.32
N ALA A 90 -20.63 -1.70 -11.59
CA ALA A 90 -20.18 -2.67 -12.58
C ALA A 90 -18.84 -3.35 -12.22
N ASN A 91 -18.01 -2.72 -11.39
CA ASN A 91 -16.72 -3.27 -10.93
C ASN A 91 -16.77 -3.82 -9.50
N GLY A 92 -17.98 -3.95 -8.91
CA GLY A 92 -18.15 -4.50 -7.57
C GLY A 92 -17.49 -3.69 -6.47
N ILE A 93 -17.35 -2.38 -6.71
CA ILE A 93 -16.99 -1.41 -5.68
C ILE A 93 -18.22 -1.11 -4.89
#